data_AF-A0A1G9DW72-F1
#
_entry.id   AF-A0A1G9DW72-F1
#
_cell.length_a   1.000
_cell.length_b   1.000
_cell.length_c   1.000
_cell.angle_alpha   90.00
_cell.angle_beta   90.00
_cell.angle_gamma   90.00
#
_symmetry.space_group_name_H-M   'P 1'
#
loop_
_entity.id
_entity.type
_entity.pdbx_description
1 polymer ?
#
loop_
_entity_poly.entity_id
_entity_poly.type
_entity_poly.pdbx_seq_one_letter_code
_entity_poly.pdbx_strand_id
1 'polypeptide(L)'
;MLFCMTTDLLPLDGITVVALEQAVAAPLATRHLADLGARVIKLERVGEGDFARNYDHAVHGLASHFVWLNRGKESVALDLKSPEGAELARRLVARADVFLQNAAPGAAERLGLGAAELAERHPRLVVAGISGYGTGGPLRDRKAYDMLIQAESGLISVTGTPETATKTGVPSSDIAAGLYTSQAIVAALFRRERTGKGGIVDVSMFDATVEWLGHPMYMQMYGGRQIPRMGLSHASIAPYDAYPTADGEILIGVQNDRGWRALVTDVFERPDLADHPRLATNPLRVEHREECDAVVAEHTRGFATADLDARLAAAGVPAAQINDMSGLVDHPQLTGRDRWREVDTPSGPVRGVLPPMTFRDVELPMGAIPELGAHTDAVLTELGLDDGSIDRMAAAGVVGRPTDVPVPMP
;
A
#
# COMPACT_ATOMS: atom_id res chain seq x y z
N MET A 1 34.12 28.07 -0.74
CA MET A 1 33.23 27.51 0.30
C MET A 1 33.08 26.04 -0.01
N LEU A 2 33.77 25.19 0.78
CA LEU A 2 33.57 23.75 0.77
C LEU A 2 32.13 23.50 1.22
N PHE A 3 31.27 22.98 0.34
CA PHE A 3 30.05 22.33 0.79
C PHE A 3 30.49 21.09 1.57
N CYS A 4 30.38 21.17 2.89
CA CYS A 4 30.39 19.99 3.73
C CYS A 4 29.21 19.14 3.25
N MET A 5 29.50 18.00 2.62
CA MET A 5 28.50 16.96 2.42
C MET A 5 28.12 16.47 3.82
N THR A 6 27.08 17.07 4.40
CA THR A 6 26.27 16.34 5.36
C THR A 6 25.83 15.09 4.64
N THR A 7 26.18 13.92 5.17
CA THR A 7 25.43 12.71 4.86
C THR A 7 23.99 13.03 5.21
N ASP A 8 23.16 13.30 4.20
CA ASP A 8 21.81 13.83 4.42
C ASP A 8 21.02 12.77 5.20
N LEU A 9 20.78 13.07 6.49
CA LEU A 9 20.13 12.18 7.42
C LEU A 9 18.73 11.85 6.89
N LEU A 10 18.44 10.56 6.69
CA LEU A 10 17.11 10.11 6.30
C LEU A 10 16.10 10.37 7.44
N PRO A 11 14.80 10.54 7.12
CA PRO A 11 13.79 10.91 8.12
C PRO A 11 13.70 10.00 9.34
N LEU A 12 13.98 8.70 9.18
CA LEU A 12 13.97 7.70 10.24
C LEU A 12 15.36 7.07 10.48
N ASP A 13 16.43 7.78 10.10
CA ASP A 13 17.79 7.33 10.42
C ASP A 13 17.95 7.13 11.94
N GLY A 14 18.60 6.02 12.31
CA GLY A 14 18.74 5.60 13.71
C GLY A 14 17.51 4.95 14.36
N ILE A 15 16.37 4.83 13.67
CA ILE A 15 15.19 4.11 14.17
C ILE A 15 15.28 2.62 13.82
N THR A 16 15.18 1.74 14.82
CA THR A 16 15.10 0.29 14.62
C THR A 16 13.67 -0.24 14.76
N VAL A 17 13.19 -0.94 13.73
CA VAL A 17 11.88 -1.59 13.69
C VAL A 17 12.07 -3.10 13.69
N VAL A 18 11.46 -3.80 14.63
CA VAL A 18 11.36 -5.27 14.62
C VAL A 18 9.93 -5.66 14.26
N ALA A 19 9.75 -6.56 13.30
CA ALA A 19 8.43 -6.89 12.77
C ALA A 19 8.13 -8.39 12.69
N LEU A 20 6.99 -8.80 13.26
CA LEU A 20 6.32 -10.09 13.00
C LEU A 20 5.27 -9.90 11.92
N GLU A 21 5.69 -9.94 10.67
CA GLU A 21 4.87 -9.51 9.56
C GLU A 21 4.77 -10.52 8.43
N GLN A 22 3.59 -10.60 7.82
CA GLN A 22 3.29 -11.53 6.74
C GLN A 22 2.29 -10.93 5.74
N ALA A 23 2.26 -11.49 4.54
CA ALA A 23 1.36 -11.09 3.45
C ALA A 23 1.56 -9.63 3.00
N VAL A 24 0.59 -8.73 3.23
CA VAL A 24 0.58 -7.40 2.60
C VAL A 24 0.63 -6.22 3.59
N ALA A 25 -0.34 -6.11 4.51
CA ALA A 25 -0.53 -4.88 5.29
C ALA A 25 0.71 -4.44 6.11
N ALA A 26 1.23 -5.32 6.99
CA ALA A 26 2.41 -5.01 7.79
C ALA A 26 3.69 -4.91 6.94
N PRO A 27 3.94 -5.82 5.97
CA PRO A 27 5.07 -5.69 5.06
C PRO A 27 5.10 -4.37 4.28
N LEU A 28 3.94 -3.85 3.87
CA LEU A 28 3.86 -2.53 3.22
C LEU A 28 4.22 -1.41 4.19
N ALA A 29 3.68 -1.45 5.43
CA ALA A 29 3.97 -0.45 6.44
C ALA A 29 5.46 -0.39 6.77
N THR A 30 6.10 -1.53 7.04
CA THR A 30 7.54 -1.57 7.34
C THR A 30 8.40 -1.22 6.13
N ARG A 31 8.02 -1.60 4.91
CA ARG A 31 8.74 -1.15 3.70
C ARG A 31 8.73 0.36 3.58
N HIS A 32 7.62 1.02 3.89
CA HIS A 32 7.56 2.48 3.92
C HIS A 32 8.48 3.08 5.01
N LEU A 33 8.60 2.43 6.17
CA LEU A 33 9.55 2.87 7.21
C LEU A 33 11.01 2.66 6.77
N ALA A 34 11.33 1.54 6.11
CA ALA A 34 12.64 1.28 5.51
C ALA A 34 12.98 2.28 4.40
N ASP A 35 12.01 2.57 3.52
CA ASP A 35 12.14 3.60 2.48
C ASP A 35 12.44 4.97 3.11
N LEU A 36 11.99 5.25 4.35
CA LEU A 36 12.30 6.49 5.09
C LEU A 36 13.60 6.42 5.91
N GLY A 37 14.36 5.32 5.83
CA GLY A 37 15.67 5.15 6.48
C GLY A 37 15.66 4.36 7.78
N ALA A 38 14.53 3.83 8.23
CA ALA A 38 14.52 2.97 9.41
C ALA A 38 15.21 1.63 9.12
N ARG A 39 15.96 1.10 10.08
CA ARG A 39 16.45 -0.28 10.04
C ARG A 39 15.30 -1.23 10.36
N VAL A 40 14.87 -2.04 9.39
CA VAL A 40 13.75 -2.98 9.56
C VAL A 40 14.26 -4.41 9.65
N ILE A 41 14.06 -5.05 10.80
CA ILE A 41 14.33 -6.46 11.06
C ILE A 41 13.02 -7.23 10.95
N LYS A 42 12.86 -7.95 9.84
CA LYS A 42 11.73 -8.85 9.58
C LYS A 42 12.04 -10.22 10.18
N LEU A 43 11.26 -10.62 11.18
CA LEU A 43 11.36 -11.98 11.73
C LEU A 43 10.49 -12.92 10.90
N GLU A 44 11.11 -14.01 10.46
CA GLU A 44 10.50 -14.97 9.54
C GLU A 44 10.59 -16.39 10.09
N ARG A 45 9.72 -17.28 9.60
CA ARG A 45 9.75 -18.69 9.96
C ARG A 45 10.97 -19.37 9.33
N VAL A 46 11.65 -20.22 10.09
CA VAL A 46 12.71 -21.09 9.55
C VAL A 46 12.15 -21.94 8.40
N GLY A 47 12.91 -22.02 7.30
CA GLY A 47 12.57 -22.81 6.11
C GLY A 47 11.52 -22.20 5.18
N GLU A 48 10.39 -21.73 5.73
CA GLU A 48 9.24 -21.27 4.93
C GLU A 48 9.21 -19.76 4.70
N GLY A 49 9.63 -18.99 5.70
CA GLY A 49 9.55 -17.53 5.72
C GLY A 49 8.11 -16.96 5.78
N ASP A 50 7.96 -15.77 5.20
CA ASP A 50 6.66 -15.15 4.88
C ASP A 50 5.92 -15.95 3.79
N PHE A 51 4.60 -16.15 3.95
CA PHE A 51 3.76 -16.80 2.94
C PHE A 51 3.87 -16.14 1.56
N ALA A 52 4.06 -14.82 1.53
CA ALA A 52 4.19 -14.05 0.30
C ALA A 52 5.40 -14.45 -0.55
N ARG A 53 6.41 -15.13 0.02
CA ARG A 53 7.55 -15.67 -0.75
C ARG A 53 7.14 -16.73 -1.78
N ASN A 54 5.99 -17.36 -1.57
CA ASN A 54 5.53 -18.52 -2.35
C ASN A 54 4.19 -18.30 -3.06
N TYR A 55 3.75 -17.04 -3.24
CA TYR A 55 2.48 -16.74 -3.94
C TYR A 55 2.56 -16.93 -5.45
N ASP A 56 3.74 -16.67 -6.04
CA ASP A 56 4.03 -16.80 -7.46
C ASP A 56 5.56 -16.84 -7.66
N HIS A 57 6.02 -16.86 -8.92
CA HIS A 57 7.44 -16.85 -9.30
C HIS A 57 7.74 -15.84 -10.41
N ALA A 58 6.92 -14.78 -10.51
CA ALA A 58 6.87 -13.91 -11.69
C ALA A 58 8.14 -13.05 -11.88
N VAL A 59 8.92 -12.82 -10.82
CA VAL A 59 10.09 -11.93 -10.86
C VAL A 59 11.37 -12.76 -10.75
N HIS A 60 11.85 -13.27 -11.88
CA HIS A 60 13.06 -14.11 -11.94
C HIS A 60 13.04 -15.28 -10.93
N GLY A 61 11.88 -15.92 -10.76
CA GLY A 61 11.68 -17.02 -9.79
C GLY A 61 11.19 -16.57 -8.41
N LEU A 62 11.24 -15.27 -8.10
CA LEU A 62 10.73 -14.70 -6.84
C LEU A 62 9.26 -14.27 -6.97
N ALA A 63 8.53 -14.36 -5.87
CA ALA A 63 7.15 -13.91 -5.80
C ALA A 63 7.02 -12.39 -5.90
N SER A 64 6.14 -11.93 -6.79
CA SER A 64 5.89 -10.51 -7.08
C SER A 64 5.50 -9.70 -5.84
N HIS A 65 4.66 -10.27 -4.96
CA HIS A 65 4.26 -9.64 -3.71
C HIS A 65 5.44 -9.47 -2.75
N PHE A 66 6.32 -10.46 -2.66
CA PHE A 66 7.48 -10.37 -1.79
C PHE A 66 8.45 -9.28 -2.27
N VAL A 67 8.72 -9.24 -3.57
CA VAL A 67 9.56 -8.22 -4.22
C VAL A 67 9.00 -6.81 -3.99
N TRP A 68 7.69 -6.63 -4.16
CA TRP A 68 7.04 -5.32 -3.97
C TRP A 68 7.15 -4.79 -2.53
N LEU A 69 7.16 -5.69 -1.55
CA LEU A 69 6.91 -5.34 -0.14
C LEU A 69 8.12 -5.47 0.78
N ASN A 70 9.27 -6.01 0.34
CA ASN A 70 10.34 -6.37 1.29
C ASN A 70 11.73 -5.80 0.97
N ARG A 71 11.83 -4.86 0.02
CA ARG A 71 13.06 -4.10 -0.20
C ARG A 71 13.48 -3.31 1.06
N GLY A 72 14.78 -3.20 1.28
CA GLY A 72 15.39 -2.45 2.39
C GLY A 72 15.28 -3.10 3.77
N LYS A 73 14.85 -4.36 3.85
CA LYS A 73 14.68 -5.09 5.13
C LYS A 73 15.81 -6.08 5.37
N GLU A 74 16.07 -6.34 6.64
CA GLU A 74 16.90 -7.45 7.12
C GLU A 74 16.00 -8.65 7.44
N SER A 75 16.29 -9.82 6.86
CA SER A 75 15.57 -11.07 7.13
C SER A 75 16.28 -11.90 8.19
N VAL A 76 15.59 -12.21 9.29
CA VAL A 76 16.06 -13.06 10.38
C VAL A 76 15.09 -14.23 10.55
N ALA A 77 15.57 -15.45 10.34
CA ALA A 77 14.73 -16.64 10.44
C ALA A 77 14.81 -17.25 11.84
N LEU A 78 13.69 -17.30 12.56
CA LEU A 78 13.58 -17.82 13.94
C LEU A 78 12.40 -18.80 14.06
N ASP A 79 12.59 -19.89 14.79
CA ASP A 79 11.49 -20.72 15.25
C ASP A 79 10.88 -20.14 16.52
N LEU A 80 9.83 -19.34 16.35
CA LEU A 80 9.10 -18.72 17.45
C LEU A 80 8.29 -19.72 18.31
N LYS A 81 8.19 -21.00 17.90
CA LYS A 81 7.59 -22.04 18.75
C LYS A 81 8.58 -22.61 19.76
N SER A 82 9.88 -22.50 19.48
CA SER A 82 10.92 -22.87 20.44
C SER A 82 11.04 -21.81 21.55
N PRO A 83 11.27 -22.21 22.82
CA PRO A 83 11.54 -21.27 23.90
C PRO A 83 12.71 -20.32 23.60
N GLU A 84 13.77 -20.85 22.99
CA GLU A 84 14.98 -20.11 22.62
C GLU A 84 14.70 -19.08 21.52
N GLY A 85 13.96 -19.44 20.47
CA GLY A 85 13.59 -18.51 19.39
C GLY A 85 12.63 -17.42 19.88
N ALA A 86 11.67 -17.75 20.74
CA ALA A 86 10.80 -16.77 21.37
C ALA A 86 11.57 -15.80 22.29
N GLU A 87 12.57 -16.29 23.04
CA GLU A 87 13.48 -15.45 23.83
C GLU A 87 14.29 -14.50 22.94
N LEU A 88 14.86 -14.98 21.83
CA LEU A 88 15.58 -14.14 20.88
C LEU A 88 14.69 -13.02 20.33
N ALA A 89 13.45 -13.33 19.95
CA ALA A 89 12.51 -12.32 19.47
C ALA A 89 12.23 -11.25 20.53
N ARG A 90 12.01 -11.65 21.79
CA ARG A 90 11.84 -10.70 22.91
C ARG A 90 13.08 -9.83 23.13
N ARG A 91 14.28 -10.38 23.00
CA ARG A 91 15.55 -9.61 23.10
C ARG A 91 15.72 -8.59 21.98
N LEU A 92 15.32 -8.93 20.76
CA LEU A 92 15.32 -7.99 19.62
C LEU A 92 14.33 -6.85 19.88
N VAL A 93 13.10 -7.17 20.26
CA VAL A 93 12.06 -6.17 20.56
C VAL A 93 12.47 -5.24 21.70
N ALA A 94 13.14 -5.76 22.73
CA ALA A 94 13.62 -4.96 23.86
C ALA A 94 14.66 -3.88 23.47
N ARG A 95 15.31 -4.01 22.30
CA ARG A 95 16.29 -3.05 21.77
C ARG A 95 15.73 -2.17 20.65
N ALA A 96 14.48 -2.40 20.22
CA ALA A 96 13.87 -1.69 19.11
C ALA A 96 13.21 -0.37 19.53
N ASP A 97 13.01 0.52 18.57
CA ASP A 97 12.18 1.71 18.70
C ASP A 97 10.71 1.42 18.43
N VAL A 98 10.45 0.47 17.52
CA VAL A 98 9.13 0.07 17.08
C VAL A 98 9.05 -1.45 17.02
N PHE A 99 7.97 -2.02 17.56
CA PHE A 99 7.56 -3.39 17.30
C PHE A 99 6.26 -3.38 16.51
N LEU A 100 6.21 -4.05 15.36
CA LEU A 100 5.01 -4.16 14.51
C LEU A 100 4.63 -5.62 14.29
N GLN A 101 3.35 -5.97 14.41
CA GLN A 101 2.86 -7.30 14.11
C GLN A 101 1.48 -7.31 13.43
N ASN A 102 1.23 -8.30 12.57
CA ASN A 102 -0.09 -8.64 12.02
C ASN A 102 -0.41 -10.14 12.16
N ALA A 103 0.01 -10.74 13.27
CA ALA A 103 -0.30 -12.12 13.61
C ALA A 103 -1.78 -12.28 14.00
N ALA A 104 -2.24 -13.53 14.01
CA ALA A 104 -3.61 -13.84 14.43
C ALA A 104 -3.87 -13.37 15.88
N PRO A 105 -5.12 -13.02 16.24
CA PRO A 105 -5.46 -12.59 17.60
C PRO A 105 -4.89 -13.52 18.69
N GLY A 106 -4.28 -12.92 19.71
CA GLY A 106 -3.65 -13.65 20.82
C GLY A 106 -2.29 -14.27 20.51
N ALA A 107 -1.79 -14.23 19.27
CA ALA A 107 -0.53 -14.89 18.91
C ALA A 107 0.70 -14.17 19.48
N ALA A 108 0.73 -12.84 19.44
CA ALA A 108 1.83 -12.07 20.00
C ALA A 108 1.87 -12.21 21.54
N GLU A 109 0.71 -12.24 22.19
CA GLU A 109 0.57 -12.44 23.64
C GLU A 109 1.15 -13.79 24.07
N ARG A 110 0.89 -14.87 23.33
CA ARG A 110 1.46 -16.20 23.61
C ARG A 110 2.99 -16.24 23.49
N LEU A 111 3.59 -15.30 22.75
CA LEU A 111 5.04 -15.16 22.60
C LEU A 111 5.67 -14.23 23.65
N GLY A 112 4.87 -13.66 24.56
CA GLY A 112 5.33 -12.63 25.50
C GLY A 112 5.61 -11.28 24.81
N LEU A 113 4.95 -11.04 23.67
CA LEU A 113 5.05 -9.84 22.84
C LEU A 113 3.71 -9.08 22.80
N GLY A 114 2.90 -9.22 23.86
CA GLY A 114 1.62 -8.52 23.99
C GLY A 114 1.79 -7.01 24.15
N ALA A 115 0.90 -6.22 23.54
CA ALA A 115 1.07 -4.76 23.45
C ALA A 115 1.13 -4.07 24.81
N ALA A 116 0.22 -4.41 25.74
CA ALA A 116 0.20 -3.83 27.08
C ALA A 116 1.47 -4.15 27.88
N GLU A 117 1.90 -5.42 27.85
CA GLU A 117 3.09 -5.91 28.54
C GLU A 117 4.37 -5.25 28.02
N LEU A 118 4.50 -5.12 26.70
CA LEU A 118 5.62 -4.44 26.06
C LEU A 118 5.66 -2.95 26.37
N ALA A 119 4.51 -2.27 26.33
CA ALA A 119 4.42 -0.84 26.63
C ALA A 119 4.77 -0.53 28.11
N GLU A 120 4.47 -1.45 29.02
CA GLU A 120 4.86 -1.33 30.44
C GLU A 120 6.38 -1.55 30.62
N ARG A 121 6.94 -2.61 30.03
CA ARG A 121 8.37 -2.95 30.18
C ARG A 121 9.30 -2.02 29.44
N HIS A 122 8.87 -1.51 28.29
CA HIS A 122 9.64 -0.64 27.42
C HIS A 122 8.86 0.64 27.12
N PRO A 123 8.78 1.61 28.06
CA PRO A 123 7.90 2.77 27.92
C PRO A 123 8.13 3.63 26.67
N ARG A 124 9.34 3.60 26.10
CA ARG A 124 9.72 4.30 24.86
C ARG A 124 9.40 3.52 23.58
N LEU A 125 9.11 2.23 23.66
CA LEU A 125 8.77 1.40 22.50
C LEU A 125 7.41 1.83 21.94
N VAL A 126 7.33 2.00 20.63
CA VAL A 126 6.06 2.08 19.91
C VAL A 126 5.64 0.66 19.57
N VAL A 127 4.49 0.20 20.11
CA VAL A 127 3.95 -1.12 19.80
C VAL A 127 2.79 -0.96 18.85
N ALA A 128 2.93 -1.48 17.63
CA ALA A 128 1.95 -1.36 16.58
C ALA A 128 1.34 -2.73 16.21
N GLY A 129 0.03 -2.78 16.08
CA GLY A 129 -0.72 -3.96 15.67
C GLY A 129 -1.61 -3.68 14.46
N ILE A 130 -1.63 -4.61 13.51
CA ILE A 130 -2.64 -4.65 12.45
C ILE A 130 -3.54 -5.86 12.68
N SER A 131 -4.85 -5.62 12.70
CA SER A 131 -5.87 -6.66 12.87
C SER A 131 -6.95 -6.56 11.81
N GLY A 132 -7.81 -7.58 11.71
CA GLY A 132 -8.97 -7.53 10.81
C GLY A 132 -10.01 -6.49 11.23
N TYR A 133 -10.48 -6.60 12.47
CA TYR A 133 -11.66 -5.87 13.00
C TYR A 133 -11.37 -5.05 14.27
N GLY A 134 -10.11 -4.93 14.69
CA GLY A 134 -9.72 -4.13 15.86
C GLY A 134 -9.79 -4.89 17.18
N THR A 135 -9.33 -4.22 18.24
CA THR A 135 -9.31 -4.74 19.62
C THR A 135 -10.66 -4.49 20.30
N GLY A 136 -11.74 -5.08 19.78
CA GLY A 136 -13.08 -4.88 20.33
C GLY A 136 -14.20 -5.34 19.41
N GLY A 137 -15.43 -5.24 19.91
CA GLY A 137 -16.62 -5.62 19.13
C GLY A 137 -16.78 -7.15 18.93
N PRO A 138 -17.88 -7.56 18.27
CA PRO A 138 -18.24 -8.96 18.13
C PRO A 138 -17.34 -9.75 17.18
N LEU A 139 -16.58 -9.07 16.30
CA LEU A 139 -15.76 -9.70 15.26
C LEU A 139 -14.26 -9.71 15.59
N ARG A 140 -13.84 -9.31 16.80
CA ARG A 140 -12.42 -9.18 17.18
C ARG A 140 -11.59 -10.45 16.92
N ASP A 141 -12.19 -11.62 17.11
CA ASP A 141 -11.51 -12.92 17.02
C ASP A 141 -11.69 -13.56 15.61
N ARG A 142 -12.37 -12.87 14.69
CA ARG A 142 -12.63 -13.36 13.33
C ARG A 142 -11.38 -13.16 12.46
N LYS A 143 -11.00 -14.23 11.74
CA LYS A 143 -9.94 -14.13 10.73
C LYS A 143 -10.37 -13.22 9.59
N ALA A 144 -9.44 -12.41 9.12
CA ALA A 144 -9.66 -11.48 8.02
C ALA A 144 -8.58 -11.65 6.96
N TYR A 145 -9.00 -11.46 5.72
CA TYR A 145 -8.16 -11.23 4.56
C TYR A 145 -8.76 -10.05 3.81
N ASP A 146 -7.97 -9.37 3.00
CA ASP A 146 -8.39 -8.17 2.27
C ASP A 146 -9.77 -8.31 1.61
N MET A 147 -9.97 -9.31 0.74
CA MET A 147 -11.23 -9.51 0.04
C MET A 147 -12.44 -9.67 0.99
N LEU A 148 -12.25 -10.30 2.15
CA LEU A 148 -13.32 -10.47 3.15
C LEU A 148 -13.68 -9.14 3.79
N ILE A 149 -12.68 -8.30 4.06
CA ILE A 149 -12.90 -6.95 4.60
C ILE A 149 -13.52 -6.03 3.55
N GLN A 150 -13.11 -6.11 2.28
CA GLN A 150 -13.76 -5.36 1.20
C GLN A 150 -15.26 -5.71 1.08
N ALA A 151 -15.60 -6.99 1.28
CA ALA A 151 -17.00 -7.43 1.28
C ALA A 151 -17.78 -6.89 2.48
N GLU A 152 -17.24 -7.06 3.69
CA GLU A 152 -17.94 -6.72 4.94
C GLU A 152 -18.03 -5.20 5.18
N SER A 153 -17.05 -4.41 4.74
CA SER A 153 -17.05 -2.94 4.84
C SER A 153 -18.02 -2.26 3.87
N GLY A 154 -18.46 -2.96 2.82
CA GLY A 154 -19.30 -2.41 1.77
C GLY A 154 -18.55 -1.87 0.55
N LEU A 155 -17.21 -1.97 0.49
CA LEU A 155 -16.43 -1.54 -0.69
C LEU A 155 -16.87 -2.27 -1.97
N ILE A 156 -17.13 -3.57 -1.89
CA ILE A 156 -17.65 -4.36 -3.02
C ILE A 156 -19.04 -3.87 -3.46
N SER A 157 -19.85 -3.31 -2.55
CA SER A 157 -21.21 -2.87 -2.88
C SER A 157 -21.23 -1.69 -3.85
N VAL A 158 -20.19 -0.87 -3.84
CA VAL A 158 -20.01 0.32 -4.70
C VAL A 158 -19.00 0.10 -5.84
N THR A 159 -18.41 -1.09 -5.95
CA THR A 159 -17.38 -1.42 -6.95
C THR A 159 -17.87 -2.47 -7.94
N GLY A 160 -17.69 -2.22 -9.24
CA GLY A 160 -18.06 -3.13 -10.33
C GLY A 160 -19.03 -2.49 -11.33
N THR A 161 -19.72 -3.32 -12.11
CA THR A 161 -20.77 -2.85 -13.04
C THR A 161 -22.14 -2.88 -12.35
N PRO A 162 -23.19 -2.24 -12.91
CA PRO A 162 -24.54 -2.35 -12.36
C PRO A 162 -24.97 -3.81 -12.11
N GLU A 163 -24.58 -4.71 -13.00
CA GLU A 163 -24.92 -6.15 -12.96
C GLU A 163 -24.01 -6.94 -12.00
N THR A 164 -22.72 -6.62 -11.94
CA THR A 164 -21.72 -7.47 -11.28
C THR A 164 -20.95 -6.73 -10.20
N ALA A 165 -21.11 -7.18 -8.95
CA ALA A 165 -20.29 -6.73 -7.83
C ALA A 165 -18.87 -7.30 -7.93
N THR A 166 -17.86 -6.44 -7.77
CA THR A 166 -16.45 -6.79 -7.99
C THR A 166 -15.59 -6.25 -6.86
N LYS A 167 -14.61 -7.03 -6.39
CA LYS A 167 -13.56 -6.50 -5.50
C LYS A 167 -12.61 -5.60 -6.28
N THR A 168 -11.92 -4.71 -5.60
CA THR A 168 -10.85 -3.94 -6.24
C THR A 168 -9.71 -4.84 -6.74
N GLY A 169 -9.01 -4.41 -7.79
CA GLY A 169 -7.92 -5.16 -8.41
C GLY A 169 -6.69 -5.32 -7.51
N VAL A 170 -6.49 -4.37 -6.60
CA VAL A 170 -5.41 -4.36 -5.59
C VAL A 170 -5.97 -4.73 -4.21
N PRO A 171 -5.13 -5.18 -3.26
CA PRO A 171 -5.57 -5.49 -1.90
C PRO A 171 -5.81 -4.21 -1.08
N SER A 172 -6.90 -3.50 -1.39
CA SER A 172 -7.19 -2.15 -0.89
C SER A 172 -7.23 -2.02 0.63
N SER A 173 -7.79 -3.01 1.33
CA SER A 173 -7.91 -3.02 2.79
C SER A 173 -6.56 -3.25 3.46
N ASP A 174 -5.72 -4.11 2.87
CA ASP A 174 -4.34 -4.29 3.34
C ASP A 174 -3.51 -3.03 3.10
N ILE A 175 -3.63 -2.41 1.93
CA ILE A 175 -2.94 -1.16 1.59
C ILE A 175 -3.37 -0.04 2.53
N ALA A 176 -4.68 0.14 2.74
CA ALA A 176 -5.22 1.14 3.64
C ALA A 176 -4.67 0.96 5.07
N ALA A 177 -4.75 -0.26 5.61
CA ALA A 177 -4.21 -0.56 6.94
C ALA A 177 -2.69 -0.28 7.01
N GLY A 178 -1.92 -0.74 6.03
CA GLY A 178 -0.47 -0.50 5.99
C GLY A 178 -0.09 0.98 5.95
N LEU A 179 -0.83 1.79 5.18
CA LEU A 179 -0.63 3.23 5.12
C LEU A 179 -0.94 3.91 6.45
N TYR A 180 -2.11 3.65 7.05
CA TYR A 180 -2.47 4.22 8.36
C TYR A 180 -1.50 3.78 9.47
N THR A 181 -1.05 2.52 9.46
CA THR A 181 -0.07 2.03 10.43
C THR A 181 1.28 2.74 10.28
N SER A 182 1.80 2.89 9.06
CA SER A 182 3.07 3.60 8.84
C SER A 182 2.99 5.07 9.29
N GLN A 183 1.88 5.76 8.98
CA GLN A 183 1.62 7.14 9.41
C GLN A 183 1.52 7.23 10.94
N ALA A 184 0.79 6.31 11.56
CA ALA A 184 0.60 6.30 13.01
C ALA A 184 1.90 6.00 13.77
N ILE A 185 2.77 5.14 13.23
CA ILE A 185 4.11 4.88 13.79
C ILE A 185 4.96 6.15 13.75
N VAL A 186 5.03 6.85 12.60
CA VAL A 186 5.77 8.12 12.49
C VAL A 186 5.22 9.16 13.48
N ALA A 187 3.89 9.28 13.59
CA ALA A 187 3.26 10.17 14.56
C ALA A 187 3.57 9.78 16.02
N ALA A 188 3.59 8.48 16.33
CA ALA A 188 3.92 7.97 17.67
C ALA A 188 5.40 8.22 18.02
N LEU A 189 6.32 8.01 17.08
CA LEU A 189 7.73 8.36 17.24
C LEU A 189 7.91 9.86 17.48
N PHE A 190 7.20 10.71 16.74
CA PHE A 190 7.25 12.15 16.97
C PHE A 190 6.67 12.56 18.34
N ARG A 191 5.57 11.93 18.76
CA ARG A 191 4.98 12.11 20.10
C ARG A 191 5.92 11.62 21.20
N ARG A 192 6.66 10.54 20.97
CA ARG A 192 7.65 9.99 21.91
C ARG A 192 8.72 11.00 22.26
N GLU A 193 9.19 11.80 21.31
CA GLU A 193 10.20 12.83 21.58
C GLU A 193 9.70 13.95 22.49
N ARG A 194 8.38 14.17 22.57
CA ARG A 194 7.78 15.18 23.47
C ARG A 194 7.35 14.62 24.81
N THR A 195 7.03 13.34 24.88
CA THR A 195 6.40 12.73 26.05
C THR A 195 7.29 11.71 26.75
N GLY A 196 8.37 11.28 26.10
CA GLY A 196 9.18 10.14 26.51
C GLY A 196 8.48 8.78 26.38
N LYS A 197 7.29 8.70 25.77
CA LYS A 197 6.48 7.48 25.68
C LYS A 197 6.14 7.12 24.23
N GLY A 198 6.41 5.87 23.83
CA GLY A 198 6.09 5.37 22.49
C GLY A 198 4.59 5.10 22.32
N GLY A 199 4.03 4.27 23.20
CA GLY A 199 2.61 3.97 23.24
C GLY A 199 2.18 2.83 22.33
N ILE A 200 0.89 2.55 22.30
CA ILE A 200 0.28 1.47 21.52
C ILE A 200 -0.50 2.09 20.35
N VAL A 201 -0.31 1.51 19.16
CA VAL A 201 -0.98 1.88 17.92
C VAL A 201 -1.73 0.66 17.40
N ASP A 202 -3.06 0.72 17.37
CA ASP A 202 -3.90 -0.34 16.82
C ASP A 202 -4.61 0.17 15.57
N VAL A 203 -4.42 -0.54 14.45
CA VAL A 203 -5.11 -0.27 13.19
C VAL A 203 -5.85 -1.53 12.77
N SER A 204 -7.12 -1.40 12.44
CA SER A 204 -7.87 -2.50 11.84
C SER A 204 -8.05 -2.29 10.34
N MET A 205 -8.02 -3.37 9.57
CA MET A 205 -8.32 -3.36 8.14
C MET A 205 -9.74 -2.84 7.90
N PHE A 206 -10.68 -3.20 8.77
CA PHE A 206 -12.06 -2.75 8.69
C PHE A 206 -12.18 -1.22 8.84
N ASP A 207 -11.63 -0.64 9.91
CA ASP A 207 -11.70 0.81 10.16
C ASP A 207 -10.97 1.59 9.06
N ALA A 208 -9.80 1.11 8.63
CA ALA A 208 -9.05 1.70 7.53
C ALA A 208 -9.85 1.73 6.21
N THR A 209 -10.62 0.67 5.94
CA THR A 209 -11.47 0.60 4.75
C THR A 209 -12.72 1.46 4.88
N VAL A 210 -13.33 1.50 6.07
CA VAL A 210 -14.48 2.37 6.38
C VAL A 210 -14.13 3.84 6.20
N GLU A 211 -12.93 4.26 6.61
CA GLU A 211 -12.44 5.63 6.42
C GLU A 211 -12.43 6.02 4.93
N TRP A 212 -12.00 5.10 4.03
CA TRP A 212 -12.04 5.33 2.59
C TRP A 212 -13.47 5.37 2.01
N LEU A 213 -14.43 4.79 2.73
CA LEU A 213 -15.85 4.76 2.36
C LEU A 213 -16.66 5.93 2.95
N GLY A 214 -16.00 6.94 3.53
CA GLY A 214 -16.68 8.08 4.17
C GLY A 214 -17.76 8.73 3.30
N HIS A 215 -17.47 8.99 2.03
CA HIS A 215 -18.47 9.59 1.11
C HIS A 215 -19.70 8.68 0.87
N PRO A 216 -19.54 7.42 0.39
CA PRO A 216 -20.67 6.49 0.31
C PRO A 216 -21.44 6.30 1.61
N MET A 217 -20.73 6.23 2.74
CA MET A 217 -21.33 6.06 4.05
C MET A 217 -22.23 7.24 4.41
N TYR A 218 -21.79 8.48 4.21
CA TYR A 218 -22.62 9.67 4.46
C TYR A 218 -23.82 9.77 3.52
N MET A 219 -23.66 9.40 2.24
CA MET A 219 -24.78 9.33 1.29
C MET A 219 -25.86 8.36 1.75
N GLN A 220 -25.48 7.21 2.31
CA GLN A 220 -26.43 6.26 2.86
C GLN A 220 -27.04 6.76 4.19
N MET A 221 -26.23 7.23 5.13
CA MET A 221 -26.69 7.62 6.48
C MET A 221 -27.65 8.81 6.46
N TYR A 222 -27.39 9.81 5.62
CA TYR A 222 -28.16 11.07 5.60
C TYR A 222 -28.97 11.26 4.33
N GLY A 223 -28.51 10.74 3.19
CA GLY A 223 -29.23 10.80 1.93
C GLY A 223 -30.21 9.64 1.73
N GLY A 224 -30.15 8.60 2.57
CA GLY A 224 -31.01 7.41 2.45
C GLY A 224 -30.84 6.65 1.13
N ARG A 225 -29.73 6.87 0.43
CA ARG A 225 -29.49 6.37 -0.93
C ARG A 225 -28.20 5.57 -0.98
N GLN A 226 -28.33 4.33 -1.44
CA GLN A 226 -27.18 3.49 -1.79
C GLN A 226 -26.54 4.01 -3.08
N ILE A 227 -25.22 4.18 -3.06
CA ILE A 227 -24.48 4.48 -4.28
C ILE A 227 -24.47 3.22 -5.15
N PRO A 228 -24.99 3.26 -6.39
CA PRO A 228 -24.94 2.10 -7.27
C PRO A 228 -23.52 1.85 -7.75
N ARG A 229 -23.26 0.63 -8.24
CA ARG A 229 -22.06 0.33 -9.02
C ARG A 229 -22.20 0.96 -10.39
N MET A 230 -21.17 1.69 -10.82
CA MET A 230 -21.25 2.57 -11.99
C MET A 230 -20.21 2.24 -13.08
N GLY A 231 -19.50 1.12 -12.96
CA GLY A 231 -18.36 0.85 -13.85
C GLY A 231 -17.29 1.92 -13.68
N LEU A 232 -16.94 2.61 -14.77
CA LEU A 232 -15.98 3.72 -14.77
C LEU A 232 -16.62 5.07 -14.41
N SER A 233 -17.95 5.17 -14.46
CA SER A 233 -18.67 6.44 -14.27
C SER A 233 -18.58 6.96 -12.83
N HIS A 234 -18.39 8.26 -12.66
CA HIS A 234 -18.43 8.88 -11.33
C HIS A 234 -19.87 9.07 -10.83
N ALA A 235 -20.16 8.67 -9.58
CA ALA A 235 -21.52 8.70 -9.03
C ALA A 235 -22.15 10.12 -8.92
N SER A 236 -21.34 11.14 -8.64
CA SER A 236 -21.83 12.50 -8.32
C SER A 236 -21.54 13.57 -9.38
N ILE A 237 -20.85 13.20 -10.46
CA ILE A 237 -20.35 14.14 -11.46
C ILE A 237 -20.57 13.57 -12.86
N ALA A 238 -20.95 14.41 -13.82
CA ALA A 238 -21.05 14.06 -15.23
C ALA A 238 -20.71 15.27 -16.13
N PRO A 239 -20.06 15.07 -17.30
CA PRO A 239 -19.48 13.80 -17.77
C PRO A 239 -18.22 13.42 -16.97
N TYR A 240 -18.11 12.15 -16.60
CA TYR A 240 -16.94 11.59 -15.92
C TYR A 240 -16.93 10.08 -16.18
N ASP A 241 -16.54 9.69 -17.39
CA ASP A 241 -16.62 8.32 -17.89
C ASP A 241 -15.64 8.09 -19.05
N ALA A 242 -15.61 6.86 -19.56
CA ALA A 242 -14.97 6.51 -20.82
C ALA A 242 -15.92 6.77 -22.00
N TYR A 243 -15.41 7.44 -23.04
CA TYR A 243 -16.16 7.79 -24.24
C TYR A 243 -15.46 7.23 -25.48
N PRO A 244 -16.21 6.69 -26.46
CA PRO A 244 -15.64 6.13 -27.67
C PRO A 244 -15.07 7.23 -28.57
N THR A 245 -13.96 6.91 -29.22
CA THR A 245 -13.33 7.73 -30.27
C THR A 245 -13.39 6.97 -31.60
N ALA A 246 -12.79 7.50 -32.66
CA ALA A 246 -12.77 6.85 -33.97
C ALA A 246 -11.94 5.54 -33.99
N ASP A 247 -10.95 5.42 -33.10
CA ASP A 247 -9.98 4.32 -33.06
C ASP A 247 -9.80 3.68 -31.68
N GLY A 248 -10.59 4.09 -30.67
CA GLY A 248 -10.50 3.57 -29.32
C GLY A 248 -11.51 4.21 -28.35
N GLU A 249 -11.03 4.56 -27.17
CA GLU A 249 -11.79 5.26 -26.14
C GLU A 249 -10.87 6.21 -25.35
N ILE A 250 -11.48 7.20 -24.68
CA ILE A 250 -10.78 8.14 -23.81
C ILE A 250 -11.62 8.43 -22.57
N LEU A 251 -11.00 8.49 -21.39
CA LEU A 251 -11.68 9.00 -20.20
C LEU A 251 -11.69 10.52 -20.23
N ILE A 252 -12.85 11.11 -19.98
CA ILE A 252 -13.01 12.56 -19.83
C ILE A 252 -13.61 12.84 -18.46
N GLY A 253 -12.95 13.69 -17.67
CA GLY A 253 -13.40 14.06 -16.32
C GLY A 253 -13.75 15.54 -16.21
N VAL A 254 -15.04 15.88 -16.21
CA VAL A 254 -15.53 17.25 -16.05
C VAL A 254 -16.10 17.47 -14.66
N GLN A 255 -15.31 18.08 -13.78
CA GLN A 255 -15.69 18.28 -12.38
C GLN A 255 -16.63 19.47 -12.13
N ASN A 256 -16.69 20.44 -13.03
CA ASN A 256 -17.44 21.68 -12.81
C ASN A 256 -17.97 22.27 -14.12
N ASP A 257 -18.87 23.26 -13.99
CA ASP A 257 -19.56 23.86 -15.14
C ASP A 257 -18.65 24.68 -16.05
N ARG A 258 -17.48 25.11 -15.57
CA ARG A 258 -16.46 25.73 -16.41
C ARG A 258 -15.81 24.70 -17.33
N GLY A 259 -15.48 23.53 -16.80
CA GLY A 259 -14.97 22.41 -17.58
C GLY A 259 -15.99 21.93 -18.62
N TRP A 260 -17.28 21.90 -18.27
CA TRP A 260 -18.35 21.58 -19.22
C TRP A 260 -18.39 22.57 -20.38
N ARG A 261 -18.38 23.87 -20.08
CA ARG A 261 -18.36 24.91 -21.10
C ARG A 261 -17.15 24.76 -22.01
N ALA A 262 -15.94 24.63 -21.46
CA ALA A 262 -14.72 24.43 -22.25
C ALA A 262 -14.80 23.19 -23.16
N LEU A 263 -15.32 22.07 -22.64
CA LEU A 263 -15.52 20.85 -23.43
C LEU A 263 -16.43 21.13 -24.63
N VAL A 264 -17.63 21.69 -24.41
CA VAL A 264 -18.59 21.85 -25.51
C VAL A 264 -18.26 22.99 -26.45
N THR A 265 -17.69 24.11 -25.98
CA THR A 265 -17.34 25.25 -26.83
C THR A 265 -16.03 25.05 -27.58
N ASP A 266 -14.98 24.64 -26.88
CA ASP A 266 -13.61 24.70 -27.40
C ASP A 266 -13.19 23.37 -28.03
N VAL A 267 -13.73 22.25 -27.53
CA VAL A 267 -13.44 20.90 -28.04
C VAL A 267 -14.49 20.45 -29.06
N PHE A 268 -15.78 20.63 -28.77
CA PHE A 268 -16.85 20.15 -29.66
C PHE A 268 -17.40 21.20 -30.61
N GLU A 269 -17.07 22.49 -30.44
CA GLU A 269 -17.59 23.60 -31.26
C GLU A 269 -19.13 23.70 -31.22
N ARG A 270 -19.71 23.37 -30.07
CA ARG A 270 -21.16 23.38 -29.76
C ARG A 270 -21.50 24.32 -28.62
N PRO A 271 -21.40 25.65 -28.83
CA PRO A 271 -21.71 26.63 -27.80
C PRO A 271 -23.18 26.59 -27.35
N ASP A 272 -24.09 26.03 -28.15
CA ASP A 272 -25.49 25.83 -27.79
C ASP A 272 -25.66 24.86 -26.61
N LEU A 273 -24.71 23.95 -26.36
CA LEU A 273 -24.74 23.00 -25.25
C LEU A 273 -24.30 23.60 -23.92
N ALA A 274 -23.59 24.74 -23.94
CA ALA A 274 -23.04 25.38 -22.75
C ALA A 274 -24.13 25.79 -21.75
N ASP A 275 -25.24 26.33 -22.28
CA ASP A 275 -26.38 26.83 -21.53
C ASP A 275 -27.66 26.00 -21.77
N HIS A 276 -27.49 24.76 -22.25
CA HIS A 276 -28.62 23.86 -22.47
C HIS A 276 -29.38 23.61 -21.15
N PRO A 277 -30.72 23.76 -21.10
CA PRO A 277 -31.49 23.72 -19.86
C PRO A 277 -31.32 22.45 -19.01
N ARG A 278 -30.87 21.35 -19.65
CA ARG A 278 -30.67 20.05 -19.00
C ARG A 278 -29.19 19.71 -18.74
N LEU A 279 -28.24 20.50 -19.23
CA LEU A 279 -26.80 20.19 -19.17
C LEU A 279 -25.94 21.34 -18.61
N ALA A 280 -26.52 22.51 -18.36
CA ALA A 280 -25.78 23.70 -17.96
C ALA A 280 -25.06 23.58 -16.60
N THR A 281 -25.59 22.77 -15.68
CA THR A 281 -25.01 22.57 -14.34
C THR A 281 -24.75 21.10 -14.02
N ASN A 282 -23.78 20.82 -13.15
CA ASN A 282 -23.46 19.44 -12.76
C ASN A 282 -24.69 18.67 -12.21
N PRO A 283 -25.51 19.22 -11.29
CA PRO A 283 -26.73 18.53 -10.86
C PRO A 283 -27.66 18.14 -12.02
N LEU A 284 -27.84 19.04 -13.00
CA LEU A 284 -28.66 18.77 -14.18
C LEU A 284 -28.04 17.68 -15.06
N ARG A 285 -26.72 17.71 -15.28
CA ARG A 285 -25.99 16.66 -16.02
C ARG A 285 -26.07 15.31 -15.33
N VAL A 286 -26.06 15.28 -14.00
CA VAL A 286 -26.22 14.03 -13.22
C VAL A 286 -27.66 13.51 -13.29
N GLU A 287 -28.65 14.40 -13.20
CA GLU A 287 -30.08 14.05 -13.37
C GLU A 287 -30.37 13.53 -14.79
N HIS A 288 -29.71 14.08 -15.79
CA HIS A 288 -29.85 13.73 -17.20
C HIS A 288 -28.61 13.03 -17.76
N ARG A 289 -28.01 12.14 -16.96
CA ARG A 289 -26.73 11.48 -17.28
C ARG A 289 -26.72 10.81 -18.64
N GLU A 290 -27.74 10.01 -18.94
CA GLU A 290 -27.83 9.31 -20.24
C GLU A 290 -27.75 10.27 -21.42
N GLU A 291 -28.38 11.44 -21.32
CA GLU A 291 -28.31 12.48 -22.36
C GLU A 291 -26.94 13.15 -22.40
N CYS A 292 -26.39 13.50 -21.23
CA CYS A 292 -25.05 14.08 -21.13
C CYS A 292 -24.00 13.16 -21.76
N ASP A 293 -24.02 11.88 -21.41
CA ASP A 293 -23.05 10.89 -21.90
C ASP A 293 -23.25 10.59 -23.38
N ALA A 294 -24.50 10.55 -23.86
CA ALA A 294 -24.79 10.40 -25.29
C ALA A 294 -24.25 11.58 -26.12
N VAL A 295 -24.44 12.81 -25.64
CA VAL A 295 -23.89 14.02 -26.30
C VAL A 295 -22.38 13.96 -26.36
N VAL A 296 -21.70 13.63 -25.25
CA VAL A 296 -20.23 13.53 -25.25
C VAL A 296 -19.77 12.41 -26.19
N ALA A 297 -20.36 11.22 -26.09
CA ALA A 297 -20.01 10.08 -26.94
C ALA A 297 -20.25 10.34 -28.44
N GLU A 298 -21.28 11.09 -28.82
CA GLU A 298 -21.54 11.49 -30.21
C GLU A 298 -20.37 12.30 -30.77
N HIS A 299 -19.88 13.29 -30.02
CA HIS A 299 -18.84 14.20 -30.49
C HIS A 299 -17.46 13.56 -30.43
N THR A 300 -17.14 12.77 -29.39
CA THR A 300 -15.82 12.12 -29.27
C THR A 300 -15.55 11.11 -30.38
N ARG A 301 -16.58 10.44 -30.92
CA ARG A 301 -16.46 9.52 -32.07
C ARG A 301 -15.90 10.18 -33.34
N GLY A 302 -16.02 11.50 -33.46
CA GLY A 302 -15.51 12.24 -34.60
C GLY A 302 -13.99 12.43 -34.62
N PHE A 303 -13.29 12.08 -33.52
CA PHE A 303 -11.85 12.31 -33.36
C PHE A 303 -11.08 11.00 -33.27
N ALA A 304 -9.87 10.97 -33.84
CA ALA A 304 -8.87 10.00 -33.42
C ALA A 304 -8.47 10.28 -31.95
N THR A 305 -8.15 9.23 -31.19
CA THR A 305 -7.91 9.32 -29.74
C THR A 305 -6.80 10.32 -29.40
N ALA A 306 -5.69 10.29 -30.13
CA ALA A 306 -4.55 11.19 -29.90
C ALA A 306 -4.87 12.66 -30.19
N ASP A 307 -5.67 12.93 -31.24
CA ASP A 307 -6.07 14.29 -31.60
C ASP A 307 -7.02 14.88 -30.56
N LEU A 308 -7.96 14.04 -30.06
CA LEU A 308 -8.87 14.43 -29.00
C LEU A 308 -8.13 14.71 -27.69
N ASP A 309 -7.17 13.87 -27.29
CA ASP A 309 -6.35 14.08 -26.10
C ASP A 309 -5.60 15.42 -26.16
N ALA A 310 -4.95 15.72 -27.30
CA ALA A 310 -4.27 16.99 -27.52
C ALA A 310 -5.23 18.20 -27.43
N ARG A 311 -6.44 18.06 -27.99
CA ARG A 311 -7.46 19.12 -27.96
C ARG A 311 -8.03 19.34 -26.56
N LEU A 312 -8.31 18.27 -25.83
CA LEU A 312 -8.76 18.32 -24.43
C LEU A 312 -7.70 19.00 -23.55
N ALA A 313 -6.43 18.62 -23.71
CA ALA A 313 -5.31 19.24 -23.00
C ALA A 313 -5.19 20.74 -23.31
N ALA A 314 -5.33 21.15 -24.58
CA ALA A 314 -5.31 22.56 -24.98
C ALA A 314 -6.46 23.38 -24.38
N ALA A 315 -7.64 22.76 -24.22
CA ALA A 315 -8.82 23.37 -23.58
C ALA A 315 -8.77 23.31 -22.04
N GLY A 316 -7.75 22.67 -21.44
CA GLY A 316 -7.68 22.46 -20.00
C GLY A 316 -8.73 21.51 -19.44
N VAL A 317 -9.27 20.63 -20.29
CA VAL A 317 -10.23 19.58 -19.89
C VAL A 317 -9.45 18.31 -19.51
N PRO A 318 -9.56 17.82 -18.27
CA PRO A 318 -8.86 16.61 -17.85
C PRO A 318 -9.33 15.37 -18.60
N ALA A 319 -8.36 14.59 -19.10
CA ALA A 319 -8.58 13.34 -19.79
C ALA A 319 -7.47 12.33 -19.48
N ALA A 320 -7.75 11.04 -19.72
CA ALA A 320 -6.79 9.96 -19.51
C ALA A 320 -7.07 8.75 -20.40
N GLN A 321 -6.05 7.91 -20.56
CA GLN A 321 -6.14 6.61 -21.22
C GLN A 321 -6.36 5.48 -20.20
N ILE A 322 -7.08 4.42 -20.57
CA ILE A 322 -7.16 3.18 -19.78
C ILE A 322 -5.94 2.32 -20.11
N ASN A 323 -4.89 2.46 -19.32
CA ASN A 323 -3.68 1.65 -19.49
C ASN A 323 -3.82 0.28 -18.83
N ASP A 324 -3.34 -0.75 -19.51
CA ASP A 324 -2.99 -2.02 -18.87
C ASP A 324 -1.63 -1.91 -18.15
N MET A 325 -1.13 -3.03 -17.61
CA MET A 325 0.13 -3.03 -16.88
C MET A 325 1.36 -2.83 -17.79
N SER A 326 1.28 -3.20 -19.07
CA SER A 326 2.37 -2.89 -20.02
C SER A 326 2.43 -1.39 -20.26
N GLY A 327 1.28 -0.76 -20.51
CA GLY A 327 1.17 0.69 -20.66
C GLY A 327 1.63 1.45 -19.41
N LEU A 328 1.39 0.91 -18.21
CA LEU A 328 1.92 1.48 -16.97
C LEU A 328 3.45 1.37 -16.87
N VAL A 329 4.03 0.19 -17.15
CA VAL A 329 5.49 -0.02 -17.09
C VAL A 329 6.22 0.90 -18.05
N ASP A 330 5.66 1.11 -19.24
CA ASP A 330 6.23 1.95 -20.29
C ASP A 330 5.75 3.42 -20.23
N HIS A 331 5.01 3.79 -19.18
CA HIS A 331 4.34 5.09 -19.12
C HIS A 331 5.35 6.25 -19.15
N PRO A 332 5.20 7.23 -20.07
CA PRO A 332 6.19 8.30 -20.27
C PRO A 332 6.37 9.18 -19.02
N GLN A 333 5.34 9.31 -18.18
CA GLN A 333 5.45 10.04 -16.91
C GLN A 333 6.39 9.38 -15.89
N LEU A 334 6.55 8.05 -15.90
CA LEU A 334 7.49 7.38 -15.01
C LEU A 334 8.93 7.60 -15.48
N THR A 335 9.17 7.44 -16.78
CA THR A 335 10.50 7.65 -17.38
C THR A 335 10.89 9.12 -17.37
N GLY A 336 10.01 10.03 -17.78
CA GLY A 336 10.26 11.47 -17.84
C GLY A 336 10.44 12.13 -16.46
N ARG A 337 9.98 11.48 -15.39
CA ARG A 337 10.23 11.89 -14.00
C ARG A 337 11.31 11.06 -13.31
N ASP A 338 12.07 10.26 -14.07
CA ASP A 338 13.14 9.40 -13.56
C ASP A 338 12.72 8.58 -12.32
N ARG A 339 11.59 7.85 -12.45
CA ARG A 339 10.97 7.13 -11.32
C ARG A 339 11.47 5.71 -11.11
N TRP A 340 12.36 5.22 -11.97
CA TRP A 340 12.84 3.84 -11.94
C TRP A 340 14.21 3.73 -11.28
N ARG A 341 14.38 2.79 -10.36
CA ARG A 341 15.67 2.42 -9.76
C ARG A 341 15.90 0.93 -9.90
N GLU A 342 17.16 0.53 -9.91
CA GLU A 342 17.55 -0.87 -9.77
C GLU A 342 17.55 -1.24 -8.29
N VAL A 343 17.04 -2.43 -7.97
CA VAL A 343 16.98 -2.98 -6.61
C VAL A 343 17.56 -4.39 -6.65
N ASP A 344 18.55 -4.66 -5.81
CA ASP A 344 19.18 -5.97 -5.72
C ASP A 344 18.22 -7.02 -5.14
N THR A 345 18.26 -8.22 -5.70
CA THR A 345 17.53 -9.40 -5.19
C THR A 345 18.43 -10.63 -5.23
N PRO A 346 18.08 -11.72 -4.53
CA PRO A 346 18.81 -12.98 -4.60
C PRO A 346 18.84 -13.59 -6.02
N SER A 347 17.89 -13.23 -6.88
CA SER A 347 17.82 -13.68 -8.28
C SER A 347 18.42 -12.66 -9.27
N GLY A 348 19.17 -11.67 -8.78
CA GLY A 348 19.73 -10.58 -9.58
C GLY A 348 18.91 -9.28 -9.49
N PRO A 349 19.43 -8.18 -10.07
CA PRO A 349 18.78 -6.87 -9.99
C PRO A 349 17.43 -6.82 -10.70
N VAL A 350 16.48 -6.05 -10.13
CA VAL A 350 15.15 -5.80 -10.71
C VAL A 350 14.84 -4.31 -10.75
N ARG A 351 13.93 -3.89 -11.64
CA ARG A 351 13.43 -2.52 -11.66
C ARG A 351 12.36 -2.31 -10.60
N GLY A 352 12.54 -1.30 -9.76
CA GLY A 352 11.56 -0.81 -8.79
C GLY A 352 11.16 0.63 -9.07
N VAL A 353 9.91 0.99 -8.76
CA VAL A 353 9.46 2.39 -8.79
C VAL A 353 9.81 3.06 -7.47
N LEU A 354 10.39 4.26 -7.53
CA LEU A 354 10.65 5.10 -6.37
C LEU A 354 9.39 5.24 -5.50
N PRO A 355 9.52 5.34 -4.16
CA PRO A 355 8.37 5.55 -3.30
C PRO A 355 7.65 6.87 -3.67
N PRO A 356 6.32 6.96 -3.50
CA PRO A 356 5.57 8.17 -3.83
C PRO A 356 5.93 9.35 -2.92
N MET A 357 6.45 9.08 -1.72
CA MET A 357 6.98 10.08 -0.79
C MET A 357 8.34 10.53 -1.33
N THR A 358 8.44 11.79 -1.76
CA THR A 358 9.68 12.36 -2.30
C THR A 358 10.07 13.57 -1.48
N PHE A 359 11.36 13.65 -1.16
CA PHE A 359 11.98 14.79 -0.52
C PHE A 359 12.82 15.54 -1.56
N ARG A 360 12.92 16.86 -1.43
CA ARG A 360 13.66 17.68 -2.42
C ARG A 360 15.16 17.71 -2.13
N ASP A 361 15.51 17.33 -0.91
CA ASP A 361 16.83 17.40 -0.29
C ASP A 361 17.45 16.03 -0.06
N VAL A 362 16.69 14.92 -0.17
CA VAL A 362 17.22 13.56 -0.03
C VAL A 362 16.46 12.57 -0.93
N GLU A 363 17.19 11.60 -1.50
CA GLU A 363 16.60 10.48 -2.22
C GLU A 363 16.47 9.26 -1.30
N LEU A 364 15.33 8.57 -1.40
CA LEU A 364 15.06 7.39 -0.56
C LEU A 364 15.86 6.17 -1.05
N PRO A 365 16.47 5.37 -0.15
CA PRO A 365 17.57 4.47 -0.49
C PRO A 365 17.19 3.23 -1.33
N MET A 366 15.92 2.79 -1.33
CA MET A 366 15.46 1.62 -2.11
C MET A 366 16.35 0.36 -1.92
N GLY A 367 16.71 0.02 -0.68
CA GLY A 367 17.68 -1.06 -0.37
C GLY A 367 17.29 -2.45 -0.88
N ALA A 368 18.24 -3.40 -0.81
CA ALA A 368 18.07 -4.76 -1.36
C ALA A 368 16.87 -5.54 -0.79
N ILE A 369 16.35 -6.48 -1.57
CA ILE A 369 15.35 -7.46 -1.12
C ILE A 369 16.10 -8.67 -0.54
N PRO A 370 15.87 -9.05 0.73
CA PRO A 370 16.66 -10.10 1.38
C PRO A 370 16.21 -11.52 1.00
N GLU A 371 17.19 -12.41 0.84
CA GLU A 371 16.95 -13.85 0.93
C GLU A 371 16.48 -14.22 2.36
N LEU A 372 15.77 -15.35 2.50
CA LEU A 372 15.31 -15.82 3.81
C LEU A 372 16.51 -16.07 4.74
N GLY A 373 16.50 -15.42 5.91
CA GLY A 373 17.54 -15.59 6.92
C GLY A 373 18.89 -14.99 6.55
N ALA A 374 18.98 -14.17 5.50
CA ALA A 374 20.24 -13.58 5.03
C ALA A 374 20.98 -12.75 6.10
N HIS A 375 20.26 -12.28 7.13
CA HIS A 375 20.80 -11.41 8.17
C HIS A 375 20.77 -12.06 9.56
N THR A 376 20.40 -13.34 9.66
CA THR A 376 20.26 -14.06 10.94
C THR A 376 21.54 -13.96 11.78
N ASP A 377 22.68 -14.38 11.24
CA ASP A 377 23.95 -14.43 11.98
C ASP A 377 24.41 -13.04 12.42
N ALA A 378 24.34 -12.03 11.53
CA ALA A 378 24.74 -10.66 11.82
C ALA A 378 23.91 -10.06 12.97
N VAL A 379 22.58 -10.17 12.89
CA VAL A 379 21.67 -9.63 13.92
C VAL A 379 21.83 -10.37 15.26
N LEU A 380 22.06 -11.69 15.26
CA LEU A 380 22.30 -12.43 16.50
C LEU A 380 23.66 -12.12 17.13
N THR A 381 24.67 -11.84 16.32
CA THR A 381 25.98 -11.38 16.80
C THR A 381 25.84 -10.03 17.52
N GLU A 382 25.03 -9.10 17.00
CA GLU A 382 24.73 -7.84 17.67
C GLU A 382 24.01 -8.04 19.02
N LEU A 383 23.22 -9.11 19.15
CA LEU A 383 22.64 -9.51 20.44
C LEU A 383 23.67 -10.06 21.43
N GLY A 384 24.91 -10.31 21.01
CA GLY A 384 26.00 -10.82 21.82
C GLY A 384 26.10 -12.35 21.83
N LEU A 385 25.53 -13.03 20.83
CA LEU A 385 25.75 -14.46 20.64
C LEU A 385 27.08 -14.66 19.90
N ASP A 386 27.85 -15.68 20.29
CA ASP A 386 29.02 -16.12 19.54
C ASP A 386 28.62 -17.08 18.39
N ASP A 387 29.49 -17.20 17.39
CA ASP A 387 29.30 -18.07 16.22
C ASP A 387 28.96 -19.51 16.63
N GLY A 388 29.64 -20.03 17.65
CA GLY A 388 29.41 -21.39 18.13
C GLY A 388 28.01 -21.60 18.72
N SER A 389 27.42 -20.58 19.33
CA SER A 389 26.04 -20.61 19.83
C SER A 389 25.04 -20.50 18.70
N ILE A 390 25.30 -19.62 17.72
CA ILE A 390 24.47 -19.50 16.51
C ILE A 390 24.48 -20.82 15.72
N ASP A 391 25.63 -21.45 15.53
CA ASP A 391 25.77 -22.74 14.85
C ASP A 391 24.99 -23.86 15.56
N ARG A 392 25.04 -23.92 16.89
CA ARG A 392 24.24 -24.89 17.67
C ARG A 392 22.75 -24.65 17.49
N MET A 393 22.32 -23.40 17.46
CA MET A 393 20.90 -23.04 17.26
C MET A 393 20.43 -23.35 15.83
N ALA A 394 21.28 -23.12 14.83
CA ALA A 394 21.00 -23.48 13.44
C ALA A 394 20.87 -25.00 13.28
N ALA A 395 21.81 -25.77 13.84
CA ALA A 395 21.77 -27.23 13.83
C ALA A 395 20.53 -27.80 14.56
N ALA A 396 19.99 -27.07 15.55
CA ALA A 396 18.77 -27.42 16.26
C ALA A 396 17.48 -26.93 15.57
N GLY A 397 17.58 -26.21 14.46
CA GLY A 397 16.43 -25.63 13.74
C GLY A 397 15.77 -24.42 14.43
N VAL A 398 16.44 -23.84 15.43
CA VAL A 398 15.94 -22.66 16.16
C VAL A 398 16.10 -21.38 15.32
N VAL A 399 17.13 -21.33 14.48
CA VAL A 399 17.41 -20.23 13.56
C VAL A 399 17.70 -20.78 12.17
N GLY A 400 17.49 -19.99 11.11
CA GLY A 400 17.71 -20.43 9.73
C GLY A 400 18.67 -19.53 8.94
N ARG A 401 19.40 -20.14 8.01
CA ARG A 401 20.30 -19.47 7.04
C ARG A 401 19.81 -19.69 5.60
N PRO A 402 20.27 -18.88 4.62
CA PRO A 402 19.90 -19.02 3.20
C PRO A 402 20.02 -20.44 2.63
N THR A 403 21.05 -21.18 3.03
CA THR A 403 21.34 -22.53 2.51
C THR A 403 20.51 -23.64 3.12
N ASP A 404 19.68 -23.36 4.13
CA ASP A 404 18.87 -24.36 4.84
C ASP A 404 17.48 -24.55 4.21
N VAL A 405 17.18 -23.84 3.11
CA VAL A 405 15.91 -23.93 2.38
C VAL A 405 16.06 -24.93 1.23
N PRO A 406 15.27 -26.03 1.20
CA PRO A 406 15.27 -26.90 0.04
C PRO A 406 14.80 -26.13 -1.19
N VAL A 407 15.65 -26.06 -2.21
CA VAL A 407 15.28 -25.55 -3.55
C VAL A 407 14.01 -26.28 -3.99
N PRO A 408 12.91 -25.58 -4.35
CA PRO A 408 11.75 -26.25 -4.93
C PRO A 408 12.21 -26.97 -6.21
N MET A 409 12.02 -28.29 -6.24
CA MET A 409 12.25 -29.06 -7.47
C MET A 409 11.26 -28.58 -8.53
N PRO A 410 11.70 -28.43 -9.80
CA PRO A 410 10.90 -27.86 -10.88
C PRO A 410 9.64 -28.63 -11.22
#